data_AF-A0A0N0JM15-F1
#
_entry.id   AF-A0A0N0JM15-F1
#
_cell.length_a   1.000
_cell.length_b   1.000
_cell.length_c   1.000
_cell.angle_alpha   90.00
_cell.angle_beta   90.00
_cell.angle_gamma   90.00
#
_symmetry.space_group_name_H-M   'P 1'
#
loop_
_entity.id
_entity.type
_entity.pdbx_description
1 polymer ?
#
loop_
_entity_poly.entity_id
_entity_poly.type
_entity_poly.pdbx_seq_one_letter_code
_entity_poly.pdbx_strand_id
1 'polypeptide(L)' 'MNQGKIWRVVNPTIGVPIFLGTVVVASLFVHYQLLTKTTWVPTYLQGGTKAAAPKAADATSMAAPTVTAQTPAPTTKQ' A
#
# COMPACT_ATOMS: atom_id res chain seq x y z
N MET A 1 16.70 13.45 -5.78
CA MET A 1 17.04 14.20 -4.54
C MET A 1 17.56 15.61 -4.90
N ASN A 2 16.72 16.48 -5.47
CA ASN A 2 17.08 17.85 -5.87
C ASN A 2 16.42 18.93 -4.97
N GLN A 3 15.73 18.52 -3.91
CA GLN A 3 14.90 19.38 -3.06
C GLN A 3 15.56 19.83 -1.74
N GLY A 4 16.88 19.67 -1.60
CA GLY A 4 17.59 20.10 -0.38
C GLY A 4 17.45 21.60 -0.07
N LYS A 5 17.12 22.43 -1.08
CA LYS A 5 16.90 23.88 -0.94
C LYS A 5 15.58 24.22 -0.22
N ILE A 6 14.69 23.26 0.05
CA ILE A 6 13.41 23.51 0.75
C ILE A 6 13.60 24.17 2.13
N TRP A 7 14.72 23.88 2.80
CA TRP A 7 15.04 24.46 4.10
C TRP A 7 15.44 25.93 4.06
N ARG A 8 15.53 26.54 2.87
CA ARG A 8 15.67 28.00 2.71
C ARG A 8 14.33 28.73 2.79
N VAL A 9 13.22 28.01 2.59
CA VAL A 9 11.85 28.56 2.62
C VAL A 9 11.02 28.01 3.77
N VAL A 10 11.48 26.95 4.43
CA VAL A 10 10.87 26.38 5.64
C VAL A 10 11.93 26.29 6.73
N ASN A 11 11.63 26.78 7.93
CA ASN A 11 12.54 26.68 9.07
C ASN A 11 12.74 25.20 9.47
N PRO A 12 13.98 24.67 9.46
CA PRO A 12 14.24 23.26 9.74
C PRO A 12 13.88 22.83 11.16
N THR A 13 14.00 23.71 12.15
CA THR A 13 13.67 23.40 13.55
C THR A 13 12.19 23.11 13.75
N ILE A 14 11.31 23.59 12.87
CA ILE A 14 9.85 23.36 12.95
C ILE A 14 9.41 22.37 11.87
N GLY A 15 9.94 22.50 10.65
CA GLY A 15 9.54 21.64 9.54
C GLY A 15 10.04 20.20 9.64
N VAL A 16 11.26 19.96 10.17
CA VAL A 16 11.77 18.59 10.36
C VAL A 16 10.93 17.85 11.42
N PRO A 17 10.68 18.41 12.62
CA PRO A 17 9.84 17.73 13.60
C PRO A 17 8.42 17.48 13.12
N ILE A 18 7.79 18.44 12.42
CA ILE A 18 6.45 18.25 11.87
C ILE A 18 6.45 17.14 10.80
N PHE A 19 7.44 17.13 9.91
CA PHE A 19 7.55 16.08 8.89
C PHE A 19 7.64 14.69 9.53
N LEU A 20 8.57 14.47 10.46
CA LEU A 20 8.68 13.19 11.14
C LEU A 20 7.43 12.88 11.99
N GLY A 21 6.84 13.88 12.64
CA GLY A 21 5.62 13.72 13.43
C GLY A 21 4.44 13.23 12.58
N THR A 22 4.21 13.84 11.41
CA THR A 22 3.15 13.40 10.49
C THR A 22 3.38 11.97 9.98
N VAL A 23 4.63 11.59 9.70
CA VAL A 23 4.98 10.22 9.29
C VAL A 23 4.67 9.21 10.39
N VAL A 24 4.96 9.54 11.65
CA VAL A 24 4.61 8.69 12.80
C VAL A 24 3.09 8.52 12.91
N VAL A 25 2.35 9.63 12.85
CA VAL A 25 0.88 9.60 12.92
C VAL A 25 0.29 8.77 11.77
N ALA A 26 0.78 8.98 10.54
CA ALA A 26 0.33 8.23 9.37
C ALA A 26 0.62 6.73 9.51
N SER A 27 1.80 6.35 10.01
CA SER A 27 2.16 4.95 10.25
C SER A 27 1.21 4.30 11.25
N LEU A 28 0.99 4.93 12.40
CA LEU A 28 0.07 4.41 13.42
C LEU A 28 -1.37 4.33 12.91
N PHE A 29 -1.81 5.29 12.09
CA PHE A 29 -3.14 5.25 11.49
C PHE A 29 -3.32 4.05 10.57
N VAL A 30 -2.34 3.75 9.71
CA VAL A 30 -2.38 2.55 8.85
C VAL A 30 -2.42 1.28 9.69
N HIS A 31 -1.62 1.18 10.76
CA HIS A 31 -1.64 0.02 11.65
C HIS A 31 -2.99 -0.14 12.37
N TYR A 32 -3.58 0.96 12.83
CA TYR A 32 -4.91 0.95 13.45
C TYR A 32 -5.99 0.49 12.46
N GLN A 33 -5.94 0.96 11.22
CA GLN A 33 -6.85 0.52 10.17
C GLN A 33 -6.66 -0.97 9.87
N LEU A 34 -5.41 -1.46 9.86
CA LEU A 34 -5.13 -2.88 9.65
C LEU A 34 -5.69 -3.74 10.79
N LEU A 35 -5.54 -3.29 12.04
CA LEU A 35 -6.10 -3.94 13.22
C LEU A 35 -7.64 -4.00 13.21
N THR A 36 -8.30 -2.95 12.73
CA THR A 36 -9.78 -2.84 12.82
C THR A 36 -10.50 -3.34 11.59
N LYS A 37 -9.87 -3.27 10.41
CA LYS A 37 -10.50 -3.63 9.12
C LYS A 37 -10.06 -5.00 8.61
N THR A 38 -9.02 -5.60 9.16
CA THR A 38 -8.53 -6.92 8.73
C THR A 38 -8.60 -7.93 9.86
N THR A 39 -8.84 -9.20 9.53
CA THR A 39 -9.02 -10.27 10.52
C THR A 39 -7.71 -10.97 10.88
N TRP A 40 -6.68 -10.85 10.06
CA TRP A 40 -5.42 -11.59 10.24
C TRP A 40 -4.52 -10.95 11.30
N VAL A 41 -4.44 -9.61 11.41
CA VAL A 41 -3.58 -8.94 12.40
C VAL A 41 -4.04 -9.25 13.83
N PRO A 42 -5.34 -9.12 14.19
CA PRO A 42 -5.79 -9.47 15.53
C PRO A 42 -5.58 -10.96 15.83
N THR A 43 -5.86 -11.83 14.86
CA THR A 43 -5.66 -13.29 15.00
C THR A 43 -4.19 -13.66 15.19
N TYR A 44 -3.26 -12.96 14.52
CA TYR A 44 -1.81 -13.11 14.72
C TYR A 44 -1.39 -12.71 16.13
N LEU A 45 -1.86 -11.54 16.60
CA LEU A 45 -1.54 -11.02 17.94
C LEU A 45 -2.21 -11.78 19.08
N GLN A 46 -3.33 -12.46 18.83
CA GLN A 46 -4.02 -13.33 19.80
C GLN A 46 -3.18 -14.56 20.19
N GLY A 47 -2.07 -14.83 19.50
CA GLY A 47 -1.17 -15.95 19.81
C GLY A 47 -1.68 -17.26 19.23
N GLY A 48 -1.68 -17.36 17.89
CA GLY A 48 -1.71 -18.62 17.15
C GLY A 48 -2.64 -19.71 17.69
N THR A 49 -3.96 -19.54 17.57
CA THR A 49 -4.84 -20.72 17.45
C THR A 49 -4.35 -21.51 16.24
N LYS A 50 -3.80 -22.72 16.47
CA LYS A 50 -3.42 -23.67 15.42
C LYS A 50 -4.45 -23.63 14.30
N ALA A 51 -3.97 -23.40 13.08
CA ALA A 51 -4.78 -23.27 11.88
C ALA A 51 -5.86 -24.37 11.82
N ALA A 52 -7.12 -23.98 11.96
CA ALA A 52 -8.18 -24.71 11.26
C ALA A 52 -8.04 -24.32 9.78
N ALA A 53 -7.99 -25.34 8.92
CA ALA A 53 -7.65 -25.26 7.50
C ALA A 53 -8.42 -24.14 6.75
N PRO A 54 -7.80 -23.51 5.73
CA PRO A 54 -8.41 -22.39 5.02
C PRO A 54 -9.69 -22.85 4.30
N LYS A 55 -10.82 -22.23 4.63
CA LYS A 55 -11.98 -22.23 3.74
C LYS A 55 -11.67 -21.25 2.61
N ALA A 56 -11.55 -21.81 1.40
CA ALA A 56 -11.34 -21.05 0.17
C ALA A 56 -12.56 -20.18 -0.19
N ALA A 57 -12.29 -19.18 -1.05
CA ALA A 57 -13.13 -18.10 -1.58
C ALA A 57 -13.24 -16.89 -0.63
N ASP A 58 -12.90 -15.66 -1.03
CA ASP A 58 -13.17 -15.01 -2.31
C ASP A 58 -11.92 -14.36 -2.95
N ALA A 59 -11.49 -14.92 -4.08
CA ALA A 59 -10.78 -14.16 -5.10
C ALA A 59 -11.80 -13.79 -6.17
N THR A 60 -12.51 -12.67 -6.00
CA THR A 60 -13.24 -12.04 -7.10
C THR A 60 -13.28 -10.53 -6.91
N SER A 61 -12.79 -9.86 -7.94
CA SER A 61 -12.95 -8.44 -8.25
C SER A 61 -12.05 -7.44 -7.52
N MET A 62 -10.86 -7.23 -8.10
CA MET A 62 -10.69 -5.96 -8.79
C MET A 62 -9.83 -6.19 -10.03
N ALA A 63 -10.49 -6.05 -11.18
CA ALA A 63 -9.91 -6.16 -12.50
C ALA A 63 -8.73 -5.21 -12.66
N ALA A 64 -7.57 -5.76 -13.03
CA ALA A 64 -6.49 -4.98 -13.61
C ALA A 64 -6.91 -4.55 -15.03
N PRO A 65 -6.72 -3.29 -15.45
CA PRO A 65 -6.93 -2.91 -16.84
C PRO A 65 -5.86 -3.60 -17.69
N THR A 66 -6.28 -4.61 -18.46
CA THR A 66 -5.46 -5.15 -19.55
C THR A 66 -5.26 -4.04 -20.57
N VAL A 67 -4.05 -3.48 -20.61
CA VAL A 67 -3.56 -2.74 -21.77
C VAL A 67 -3.49 -3.75 -22.92
N THR A 68 -4.49 -3.74 -23.80
CA THR A 68 -4.39 -4.38 -25.11
C THR A 68 -3.34 -3.62 -25.91
N ALA A 69 -2.09 -4.12 -25.88
CA ALA A 69 -1.13 -3.83 -26.93
C ALA A 69 -1.71 -4.41 -28.23
N GLN A 70 -2.32 -3.55 -29.04
CA GLN A 70 -2.70 -3.87 -30.40
C GLN A 70 -1.43 -3.96 -31.23
N THR A 71 -0.89 -5.16 -31.41
CA THR A 71 0.00 -5.47 -32.52
C THR A 71 -0.89 -5.75 -33.74
N PRO A 72 -0.81 -4.97 -34.83
CA PRO A 72 -1.52 -5.30 -36.07
C PRO A 72 -0.95 -6.62 -36.63
N ALA A 73 -1.86 -7.54 -36.94
CA ALA A 73 -1.58 -8.86 -37.46
C ALA A 73 -0.76 -8.84 -38.77
N PRO A 74 0.11 -9.84 -39.01
CA PRO A 74 0.77 -10.02 -40.30
C PRO A 74 -0.27 -10.44 -41.34
N THR A 75 -0.48 -9.63 -42.37
CA THR A 75 -1.28 -10.03 -43.54
C THR A 75 -0.32 -10.45 -44.65
N THR A 76 -0.21 -11.76 -44.88
CA THR A 76 0.37 -12.35 -46.09
C THR A 76 -0.62 -12.16 -47.25
N LYS A 77 -0.27 -11.38 -48.28
CA LYS A 77 -0.59 -11.64 -49.71
C LYS A 77 0.00 -10.56 -50.64
N GLN A 78 0.78 -11.07 -51.62
CA GLN A 78 1.33 -10.47 -52.84
C GLN A 78 2.57 -9.57 -52.73
#